data_AF-A0A7K8TS68-F1
#
_entry.id   AF-A0A7K8TS68-F1
#
_cell.length_a   1.000
_cell.length_b   1.000
_cell.length_c   1.000
_cell.angle_alpha   90.00
_cell.angle_beta   90.00
_cell.angle_gamma   90.00
#
_symmetry.space_group_name_H-M   'P 1'
#
loop_
_entity.id
_entity.type
_entity.pdbx_description
1 polymer ?
#
loop_
_entity_poly.entity_id
_entity_poly.type
_entity_poly.pdbx_seq_one_letter_code
_entity_poly.pdbx_strand_id
1 'polypeptide(L)'
;AKASGGSVSETSIITQLFEGKLSYDITCLECKTTTYRPESFTVLSLPIPSKSMCSLQDCLKCFFQQDTLTCNNQIHCSCCGTKQDAAVKATLIKAPQIIIFHLKRFEWQGKHERKLSTDICYPLSNLDLSPYSSPLCCKGAEYSLCAVVNHSGFLDDGHYTAFCKHSVTKNWYSFDDAEITEIPNSSVQTNTAYLLFY
;
A
#
# COMPACT_ATOMS: atom_id res chain seq x y z
N ALA A 1 22.58 -1.18 41.13
CA ALA A 1 22.03 -0.41 40.00
C ALA A 1 21.72 -1.38 38.86
N LYS A 2 20.45 -1.62 38.55
CA LYS A 2 20.04 -2.45 37.40
C LYS A 2 20.07 -1.54 36.16
N ALA A 3 20.99 -1.83 35.24
CA ALA A 3 20.96 -1.23 33.91
C ALA A 3 19.72 -1.75 33.17
N SER A 4 18.80 -0.86 32.85
CA SER A 4 17.69 -1.13 31.93
C SER A 4 18.26 -1.29 30.53
N GLY A 5 18.36 -2.52 30.05
CA GLY A 5 18.65 -2.83 28.66
C GLY A 5 17.51 -2.34 27.78
N GLY A 6 17.61 -1.10 27.29
CA GLY A 6 16.82 -0.66 26.15
C GLY A 6 17.27 -1.48 24.95
N SER A 7 16.36 -2.28 24.38
CA SER A 7 16.62 -2.93 23.10
C SER A 7 16.77 -1.82 22.05
N VAL A 8 18.01 -1.48 21.69
CA VAL A 8 18.27 -0.65 20.53
C VAL A 8 17.81 -1.47 19.33
N SER A 9 16.63 -1.16 18.79
CA SER A 9 16.20 -1.70 17.52
C SER A 9 17.26 -1.33 16.50
N GLU A 10 17.97 -2.31 15.95
CA GLU A 10 18.90 -2.06 14.84
C GLU A 10 18.10 -1.40 13.71
N THR A 11 18.48 -0.17 13.35
CA THR A 11 17.84 0.54 12.24
C THR A 11 18.79 0.52 11.05
N SER A 12 18.33 -0.06 9.94
CA SER A 12 19.01 0.04 8.64
C SER A 12 18.45 1.23 7.85
N ILE A 13 19.18 1.67 6.82
CA ILE A 13 18.67 2.67 5.88
C ILE A 13 17.32 2.27 5.27
N ILE A 14 17.09 0.97 5.06
CA ILE A 14 15.82 0.45 4.55
C ILE A 14 14.69 0.70 5.55
N THR A 15 14.91 0.41 6.84
CA THR A 15 13.92 0.67 7.89
C THR A 15 13.65 2.16 8.12
N GLN A 16 14.66 3.01 7.89
CA GLN A 16 14.50 4.45 8.03
C GLN A 16 13.68 5.05 6.87
N LEU A 17 13.96 4.62 5.63
CA LEU A 17 13.32 5.16 4.44
C LEU A 17 11.93 4.56 4.18
N PHE A 18 11.79 3.23 4.25
CA PHE A 18 10.64 2.53 3.70
C PHE A 18 9.71 1.92 4.76
N GLU A 19 10.14 1.77 6.02
CA GLU A 19 9.30 1.11 7.03
C GLU A 19 8.22 2.05 7.59
N GLY A 20 6.97 1.75 7.25
CA GLY A 20 5.79 2.24 7.91
C GLY A 20 5.24 1.24 8.93
N LYS A 21 4.23 1.66 9.70
CA LYS A 21 3.50 0.78 10.61
C LYS A 21 2.00 0.99 10.49
N LEU A 22 1.26 -0.12 10.43
CA LEU A 22 -0.19 -0.18 10.54
C LEU A 22 -0.58 -0.68 11.94
N SER A 23 -1.72 -0.26 12.45
CA SER A 23 -2.45 -0.94 13.51
C SER A 23 -3.66 -1.64 12.89
N TYR A 24 -3.77 -2.95 13.11
CA TYR A 24 -4.99 -3.71 12.83
C TYR A 24 -5.82 -3.81 14.10
N ASP A 25 -6.97 -3.16 14.06
CA ASP A 25 -7.92 -3.11 15.17
C ASP A 25 -8.94 -4.24 14.94
N ILE A 26 -8.83 -5.31 15.72
CA ILE A 26 -9.63 -6.54 15.58
C ILE A 26 -10.68 -6.55 16.69
N THR A 27 -11.94 -6.34 16.33
CA THR A 27 -13.06 -6.30 17.27
C THR A 27 -13.93 -7.54 17.13
N CYS A 28 -14.02 -8.35 18.19
CA CYS A 28 -14.93 -9.49 18.23
C CYS A 28 -16.38 -9.01 18.13
N LEU A 29 -17.16 -9.57 17.21
CA LEU A 29 -18.54 -9.15 17.01
C LEU A 29 -19.51 -9.69 18.06
N GLU A 30 -19.11 -10.71 18.82
CA GLU A 30 -19.89 -11.26 19.93
C GLU A 30 -19.67 -10.44 21.22
N CYS A 31 -18.48 -10.51 21.81
CA CYS A 31 -18.18 -9.87 23.11
C CYS A 31 -17.70 -8.41 23.01
N LYS A 32 -17.55 -7.85 21.81
CA LYS A 32 -17.08 -6.47 21.55
C LYS A 32 -15.68 -6.13 22.06
N THR A 33 -14.89 -7.12 22.48
CA THR A 33 -13.49 -6.89 22.86
C THR A 33 -12.66 -6.57 21.61
N THR A 34 -11.87 -5.50 21.68
CA THR A 34 -10.95 -5.07 20.61
C THR A 34 -9.50 -5.39 20.99
N THR A 35 -8.76 -6.00 20.05
CA THR A 35 -7.32 -6.23 20.13
C THR A 35 -6.61 -5.40 19.06
N TYR A 36 -5.53 -4.73 19.44
CA TYR A 36 -4.71 -3.93 18.54
C TYR A 36 -3.46 -4.71 18.15
N ARG A 37 -3.21 -4.86 16.85
CA ARG A 37 -2.04 -5.56 16.32
C ARG A 37 -1.21 -4.62 15.44
N PRO A 38 -0.10 -4.07 15.97
CA PRO A 38 0.81 -3.27 15.16
C PRO A 38 1.63 -4.17 14.23
N GLU A 39 1.72 -3.80 12.95
CA GLU A 39 2.50 -4.51 11.94
C GLU A 39 3.34 -3.53 11.12
N SER A 40 4.62 -3.88 10.92
CA SER A 40 5.53 -3.12 10.04
C SER A 40 5.29 -3.49 8.58
N PHE A 41 5.42 -2.52 7.68
CA PHE A 41 5.38 -2.75 6.23
C PHE A 41 6.43 -1.91 5.51
N THR A 42 6.88 -2.38 4.34
CA THR A 42 7.70 -1.61 3.39
C THR A 42 6.96 -1.30 2.09
N VAL A 43 5.95 -2.12 1.75
CA VAL A 43 5.09 -1.96 0.57
C VAL A 43 3.64 -2.18 0.97
N LEU A 44 2.75 -1.28 0.58
CA LEU A 44 1.30 -1.46 0.74
C LEU A 44 0.71 -2.04 -0.54
N SER A 45 0.21 -3.27 -0.45
CA SER A 45 -0.46 -3.92 -1.57
C SER A 45 -1.95 -3.60 -1.57
N LEU A 46 -2.37 -2.67 -2.41
CA LEU A 46 -3.72 -2.13 -2.47
C LEU A 46 -4.63 -3.01 -3.35
N PRO A 47 -5.83 -3.37 -2.86
CA PRO A 47 -6.86 -3.96 -3.71
C PRO A 47 -7.37 -2.92 -4.73
N ILE A 48 -7.72 -3.40 -5.92
CA ILE A 48 -8.33 -2.58 -6.96
C ILE A 48 -9.84 -2.84 -6.93
N PRO A 49 -10.69 -1.81 -6.70
CA PRO A 49 -12.14 -2.00 -6.72
C PRO A 49 -12.60 -2.47 -8.10
N SER A 50 -13.64 -3.31 -8.16
CA SER A 50 -14.24 -3.85 -9.39
C SER A 50 -14.97 -2.79 -10.21
N LYS A 51 -14.22 -1.81 -10.73
CA LYS A 51 -14.65 -0.71 -11.59
C LYS A 51 -13.76 -0.67 -12.82
N SER A 52 -14.27 -0.14 -13.93
CA SER A 52 -13.48 0.07 -15.15
C SER A 52 -12.40 1.14 -14.95
N MET A 53 -12.69 2.16 -14.14
CA MET A 53 -11.77 3.23 -13.76
C MET A 53 -11.92 3.54 -12.27
N CYS A 54 -10.81 3.86 -11.61
CA CYS A 54 -10.82 4.33 -10.23
C CYS A 54 -9.64 5.25 -9.92
N SER A 55 -9.60 5.82 -8.73
CA SER A 55 -8.46 6.59 -8.24
C SER A 55 -7.60 5.77 -7.27
N LEU A 56 -6.34 6.18 -7.07
CA LEU A 56 -5.50 5.65 -6.00
C LEU A 56 -6.19 5.81 -4.63
N GLN A 57 -6.91 6.90 -4.44
CA GLN A 57 -7.71 7.16 -3.25
C GLN A 57 -8.84 6.14 -3.07
N ASP A 58 -9.46 5.64 -4.15
CA ASP A 58 -10.44 4.56 -4.04
C ASP A 58 -9.80 3.24 -3.61
N CYS A 59 -8.60 2.94 -4.12
CA CYS A 59 -7.83 1.76 -3.71
C CYS A 59 -7.42 1.84 -2.23
N LEU A 60 -6.98 3.02 -1.78
CA LEU A 60 -6.68 3.30 -0.37
C LEU A 60 -7.93 3.17 0.50
N LYS A 61 -9.07 3.74 0.09
CA LYS A 61 -10.34 3.58 0.80
C LYS A 61 -10.70 2.10 0.93
N CYS A 62 -10.57 1.30 -0.12
CA CYS A 62 -10.81 -0.14 -0.04
C CYS A 62 -9.87 -0.85 0.93
N PHE A 63 -8.59 -0.46 0.99
CA PHE A 63 -7.63 -1.04 1.93
C PHE A 63 -7.91 -0.69 3.40
N PHE A 64 -8.27 0.57 3.68
CA PHE A 64 -8.50 1.08 5.04
C PHE A 64 -9.95 0.94 5.51
N GLN A 65 -10.85 0.49 4.65
CA GLN A 65 -12.23 0.18 5.00
C GLN A 65 -12.26 -0.97 6.02
N GLN A 66 -13.17 -0.87 6.98
CA GLN A 66 -13.40 -1.96 7.92
C GLN A 66 -13.94 -3.18 7.15
N ASP A 67 -13.27 -4.31 7.31
CA ASP A 67 -13.69 -5.60 6.79
C ASP A 67 -14.27 -6.48 7.91
N THR A 68 -15.06 -7.48 7.56
CA THR A 68 -15.61 -8.45 8.51
C THR A 68 -15.16 -9.86 8.16
N LEU A 69 -14.45 -10.46 9.10
CA LEU A 69 -14.00 -11.85 9.01
C LEU A 69 -15.10 -12.76 9.53
N THR A 70 -15.72 -13.50 8.63
CA THR A 70 -16.81 -14.44 8.91
C THR A 70 -16.47 -15.86 8.44
N CYS A 71 -17.26 -16.84 8.87
CA CYS A 71 -17.19 -18.23 8.41
C CYS A 71 -15.77 -18.82 8.53
N ASN A 72 -15.11 -19.13 7.41
CA ASN A 72 -13.80 -19.76 7.39
C ASN A 72 -12.67 -18.85 7.89
N ASN A 73 -12.91 -17.53 7.96
CA ASN A 73 -11.93 -16.53 8.38
C ASN A 73 -12.09 -16.09 9.84
N GLN A 74 -12.97 -16.74 10.61
CA GLN A 74 -13.18 -16.42 12.02
C GLN A 74 -11.89 -16.44 12.85
N ILE A 75 -11.76 -15.49 13.77
CA ILE A 75 -10.60 -15.36 14.66
C ILE A 75 -10.94 -15.93 16.03
N HIS A 76 -9.97 -16.59 16.66
CA HIS A 76 -10.10 -17.03 18.05
C HIS A 76 -10.14 -15.83 19.00
N CYS A 77 -11.26 -15.65 19.70
CA CYS A 77 -11.43 -14.61 20.72
C CYS A 77 -10.98 -15.15 22.08
N SER A 78 -10.00 -14.50 22.72
CA SER A 78 -9.52 -14.89 24.06
C SER A 78 -10.58 -14.75 25.15
N CYS A 79 -11.51 -13.80 25.00
CA CYS A 79 -12.62 -13.59 25.95
C CYS A 79 -13.74 -14.62 25.78
N CYS A 80 -14.04 -15.04 24.55
CA CYS A 80 -15.09 -16.05 24.27
C CYS A 80 -14.55 -17.49 24.35
N GLY A 81 -13.23 -17.68 24.29
CA GLY A 81 -12.59 -19.00 24.25
C GLY A 81 -12.86 -19.81 22.97
N THR A 82 -13.43 -19.20 21.94
CA THR A 82 -13.88 -19.84 20.70
C THR A 82 -13.63 -18.96 19.48
N LYS A 83 -13.74 -19.53 18.28
CA LYS A 83 -13.71 -18.77 17.01
C LYS A 83 -14.97 -17.92 16.90
N GLN A 84 -14.79 -16.65 16.56
CA GLN A 84 -15.86 -15.67 16.45
C GLN A 84 -15.69 -14.83 15.18
N ASP A 85 -16.80 -14.31 14.68
CA ASP A 85 -16.77 -13.28 13.67
C ASP A 85 -16.12 -12.02 14.25
N ALA A 86 -15.31 -11.33 13.45
CA ALA A 86 -14.57 -10.17 13.90
C ALA A 86 -14.55 -9.07 12.82
N ALA A 87 -14.74 -7.82 13.24
CA ALA A 87 -14.46 -6.66 12.40
C ALA A 87 -12.97 -6.33 12.49
N VAL A 88 -12.33 -6.07 11.35
CA VAL A 88 -10.92 -5.68 11.26
C VAL A 88 -10.81 -4.37 10.52
N LYS A 89 -10.06 -3.42 11.09
CA LYS A 89 -9.78 -2.14 10.45
C LYS A 89 -8.29 -1.83 10.54
N ALA A 90 -7.68 -1.48 9.41
CA ALA A 90 -6.32 -0.98 9.38
C ALA A 90 -6.30 0.53 9.66
N THR A 91 -5.27 1.01 10.36
CA THR A 91 -4.97 2.43 10.56
C THR A 91 -3.48 2.68 10.41
N LEU A 92 -3.08 3.71 9.68
CA LEU A 92 -1.67 4.10 9.56
C LEU A 92 -1.18 4.79 10.85
N ILE A 93 -0.28 4.12 11.57
CA ILE A 93 0.30 4.61 12.83
C ILE A 93 1.75 5.08 12.67
N LYS A 94 2.41 4.82 11.54
CA LYS A 94 3.68 5.44 11.16
C LYS A 94 3.75 5.46 9.64
N ALA A 95 3.81 6.65 9.05
CA ALA A 95 4.04 6.78 7.61
C ALA A 95 5.56 6.70 7.33
N PRO A 96 6.02 5.95 6.31
CA PRO A 96 7.43 5.89 5.94
C PRO A 96 7.86 7.18 5.21
N GLN A 97 9.16 7.43 5.09
CA GLN A 97 9.64 8.57 4.31
C GLN A 97 9.38 8.40 2.82
N ILE A 98 9.51 7.17 2.31
CA ILE A 98 9.16 6.77 0.95
C ILE A 98 8.10 5.68 1.06
N ILE A 99 6.92 5.90 0.47
CA ILE A 99 5.85 4.91 0.48
C ILE A 99 5.72 4.25 -0.89
N ILE A 100 5.65 2.92 -0.89
CA ILE A 100 5.50 2.12 -2.09
C ILE A 100 4.10 1.52 -2.10
N PHE A 101 3.32 1.84 -3.12
CA PHE A 101 2.03 1.20 -3.36
C PHE A 101 2.18 0.15 -4.46
N HIS A 102 1.84 -1.09 -4.13
CA HIS A 102 1.65 -2.16 -5.10
C HIS A 102 0.17 -2.26 -5.45
N LEU A 103 -0.16 -2.10 -6.74
CA LEU A 103 -1.51 -2.26 -7.25
C LEU A 103 -1.74 -3.74 -7.55
N LYS A 104 -2.63 -4.41 -6.78
CA LYS A 104 -2.91 -5.85 -6.92
C LYS A 104 -3.65 -6.17 -8.22
N ARG A 105 -2.93 -6.12 -9.34
CA ARG A 105 -3.48 -6.34 -10.69
C ARG A 105 -3.66 -7.80 -11.04
N PHE A 106 -3.00 -8.73 -10.36
CA PHE A 106 -3.13 -10.14 -10.67
C PHE A 106 -4.09 -10.81 -9.70
N GLU A 107 -5.06 -11.51 -10.26
CA GLU A 107 -6.02 -12.30 -9.50
C GLU A 107 -6.21 -13.66 -10.15
N TRP A 108 -6.61 -14.63 -9.32
CA TRP A 108 -6.90 -15.98 -9.76
C TRP A 108 -8.41 -16.20 -9.82
N GLN A 109 -8.93 -16.47 -11.01
CA GLN A 109 -10.32 -16.83 -11.23
C GLN A 109 -10.41 -18.35 -11.47
N GLY A 110 -10.55 -19.11 -10.38
CA GLY A 110 -10.66 -20.57 -10.43
C GLY A 110 -9.35 -21.27 -10.79
N LYS A 111 -9.10 -21.50 -12.07
CA LYS A 111 -7.84 -22.07 -12.61
C LYS A 111 -7.12 -21.13 -13.56
N HIS A 112 -7.71 -19.99 -13.89
CA HIS A 112 -7.16 -19.04 -14.84
C HIS A 112 -6.70 -17.80 -14.12
N GLU A 113 -5.51 -17.34 -14.48
CA GLU A 113 -5.04 -16.05 -14.04
C GLU A 113 -5.65 -14.93 -14.88
N ARG A 114 -5.88 -13.78 -14.25
CA ARG A 114 -6.33 -12.58 -14.93
C ARG A 114 -5.55 -11.36 -14.42
N LYS A 115 -5.12 -10.52 -15.37
CA LYS A 115 -4.56 -9.21 -15.09
C LYS A 115 -5.65 -8.13 -15.20
N LEU A 116 -5.79 -7.32 -14.16
CA LEU A 116 -6.66 -6.15 -14.09
C LEU A 116 -6.05 -5.03 -14.93
N SER A 117 -6.73 -4.70 -16.02
CA SER A 117 -6.42 -3.55 -16.88
C SER A 117 -7.16 -2.27 -16.44
N THR A 118 -7.66 -2.21 -15.20
CA THR A 118 -8.37 -1.03 -14.67
C THR A 118 -7.47 0.20 -14.77
N ASP A 119 -8.03 1.29 -15.29
CA ASP A 119 -7.35 2.58 -15.33
C ASP A 119 -7.40 3.20 -13.93
N ILE A 120 -6.22 3.41 -13.33
CA ILE A 120 -6.08 3.96 -11.99
C ILE A 120 -5.43 5.33 -12.10
N CYS A 121 -6.19 6.37 -11.77
CA CYS A 121 -5.66 7.73 -11.71
C CYS A 121 -4.93 7.93 -10.36
N TYR A 122 -3.66 8.33 -10.40
CA TYR A 122 -2.84 8.55 -9.19
C TYR A 122 -2.21 9.95 -9.20
N PRO A 123 -2.25 10.72 -8.09
CA PRO A 123 -1.77 12.10 -8.10
C PRO A 123 -0.25 12.20 -8.24
N LEU A 124 0.29 13.04 -9.14
CA LEU A 124 1.75 13.21 -9.24
C LEU A 124 2.36 13.97 -8.03
N SER A 125 1.54 14.69 -7.27
CA SER A 125 1.92 15.47 -6.09
C SER A 125 0.74 15.59 -5.12
N ASN A 126 1.03 15.99 -3.88
CA ASN A 126 0.03 16.28 -2.84
C ASN A 126 -0.87 15.07 -2.51
N LEU A 127 -0.29 13.86 -2.51
CA LEU A 127 -1.00 12.69 -1.99
C LEU A 127 -1.12 12.82 -0.47
N ASP A 128 -2.36 12.95 0.00
CA ASP A 128 -2.69 13.02 1.42
C ASP A 128 -3.11 11.66 1.99
N LEU A 129 -2.37 11.20 3.00
CA LEU A 129 -2.67 9.98 3.76
C LEU A 129 -3.32 10.27 5.12
N SER A 130 -3.55 11.54 5.46
CA SER A 130 -4.16 11.94 6.72
C SER A 130 -5.48 11.23 7.03
N PRO A 131 -6.40 10.96 6.06
CA PRO A 131 -7.68 10.31 6.34
C PRO A 131 -7.55 8.87 6.85
N TYR A 132 -6.41 8.22 6.61
CA TYR A 132 -6.15 6.83 6.96
C TYR A 132 -5.24 6.69 8.18
N SER A 133 -4.76 7.82 8.69
CA SER A 133 -3.76 7.89 9.74
C SER A 133 -4.33 8.22 11.10
N SER A 134 -3.63 7.81 12.16
CA SER A 134 -3.96 8.30 13.50
C SER A 134 -3.63 9.80 13.61
N PRO A 135 -4.42 10.60 14.34
CA PRO A 135 -4.24 12.07 14.44
C PRO A 135 -2.87 12.53 14.95
N LEU A 136 -2.11 11.63 15.59
CA LEU A 136 -0.81 11.90 16.17
C LEU A 136 0.35 11.66 15.19
N CYS A 137 0.14 10.95 14.08
CA CYS A 137 1.24 10.39 13.29
C CYS A 137 1.53 11.08 11.96
N CYS A 138 0.61 11.88 11.41
CA CYS A 138 0.73 12.37 10.04
C CYS A 138 0.38 13.86 9.89
N LYS A 139 0.80 14.71 10.83
CA LYS A 139 0.69 16.17 10.63
C LYS A 139 1.55 16.59 9.44
N GLY A 140 0.94 16.83 8.28
CA GLY A 140 1.57 17.41 7.10
C GLY A 140 2.40 16.47 6.23
N ALA A 141 2.15 15.15 6.27
CA ALA A 141 2.81 14.20 5.38
C ALA A 141 2.15 14.21 4.00
N GLU A 142 2.59 15.13 3.13
CA GLU A 142 2.24 15.16 1.71
C GLU A 142 3.29 14.41 0.90
N TYR A 143 2.85 13.48 0.05
CA TYR A 143 3.76 12.72 -0.82
C TYR A 143 3.69 13.20 -2.27
N SER A 144 4.80 13.06 -2.98
CA SER A 144 4.91 13.36 -4.40
C SER A 144 5.52 12.19 -5.14
N LEU A 145 4.87 11.77 -6.22
CA LEU A 145 5.32 10.63 -7.01
C LEU A 145 6.73 10.89 -7.55
N CYS A 146 7.63 9.94 -7.30
CA CYS A 146 9.02 9.98 -7.76
C CYS A 146 9.36 8.88 -8.76
N ALA A 147 8.67 7.73 -8.71
CA ALA A 147 8.82 6.68 -9.71
C ALA A 147 7.54 5.84 -9.90
N VAL A 148 7.42 5.23 -11.08
CA VAL A 148 6.39 4.27 -11.44
C VAL A 148 7.06 3.06 -12.07
N VAL A 149 6.74 1.86 -11.61
CA VAL A 149 7.07 0.63 -12.32
C VAL A 149 5.84 0.22 -13.11
N ASN A 150 5.97 0.12 -14.42
CA ASN A 150 4.92 -0.32 -15.33
C ASN A 150 5.11 -1.80 -15.65
N HIS A 151 4.00 -2.49 -15.91
CA HIS A 151 4.01 -3.87 -16.39
C HIS A 151 3.05 -4.03 -17.57
N SER A 152 3.53 -4.51 -18.72
CA SER A 152 2.73 -4.92 -19.88
C SER A 152 2.78 -6.45 -20.05
N GLY A 153 1.80 -7.03 -20.74
CA GLY A 153 1.72 -8.50 -20.88
C GLY A 153 1.10 -9.23 -19.68
N PHE A 154 1.37 -10.54 -19.60
CA PHE A 154 0.83 -11.49 -18.61
C PHE A 154 1.85 -11.74 -17.48
N LEU A 155 1.47 -12.51 -16.45
CA LEU A 155 2.37 -12.79 -15.33
C LEU A 155 3.58 -13.63 -15.74
N ASP A 156 3.35 -14.66 -16.57
CA ASP A 156 4.39 -15.59 -17.03
C ASP A 156 5.16 -15.07 -18.25
N ASP A 157 4.66 -14.03 -18.92
CA ASP A 157 5.25 -13.44 -20.12
C ASP A 157 4.82 -11.97 -20.25
N GLY A 158 5.68 -11.08 -19.77
CA GLY A 158 5.42 -9.65 -19.67
C GLY A 158 6.70 -8.83 -19.70
N HIS A 159 6.55 -7.51 -19.74
CA HIS A 159 7.65 -6.56 -19.82
C HIS A 159 7.51 -5.46 -18.78
N TYR A 160 8.61 -5.14 -18.11
CA TYR A 160 8.66 -4.11 -17.07
C TYR A 160 9.46 -2.90 -17.55
N THR A 161 8.88 -1.72 -17.39
CA THR A 161 9.55 -0.45 -17.63
C THR A 161 9.41 0.46 -16.41
N ALA A 162 10.23 1.50 -16.32
CA ALA A 162 10.18 2.42 -15.19
C ALA A 162 10.07 3.87 -15.66
N PHE A 163 9.20 4.65 -15.02
CA PHE A 163 9.21 6.10 -15.15
C PHE A 163 9.81 6.70 -13.88
N CYS A 164 10.84 7.51 -14.01
CA CYS A 164 11.50 8.13 -12.85
C CYS A 164 11.58 9.65 -13.02
N LYS A 165 11.30 10.37 -11.94
CA LYS A 165 11.45 11.81 -11.89
C LYS A 165 12.87 12.18 -11.49
N HIS A 166 13.56 12.91 -12.35
CA HIS A 166 14.92 13.34 -12.06
C HIS A 166 14.94 14.34 -10.90
N SER A 167 15.80 14.10 -9.90
CA SER A 167 15.80 14.85 -8.63
C SER A 167 16.13 16.34 -8.79
N VAL A 168 17.00 16.68 -9.74
CA VAL A 168 17.44 18.07 -10.02
C VAL A 168 16.52 18.78 -11.02
N THR A 169 16.41 18.30 -12.26
CA THR A 169 15.62 18.94 -13.32
C THR A 169 14.11 18.86 -13.10
N LYS A 170 13.64 17.91 -12.27
CA LYS A 170 12.23 17.58 -12.05
C LYS A 170 11.48 17.07 -13.29
N ASN A 171 12.20 16.74 -14.36
CA ASN A 171 11.65 16.12 -15.57
C ASN A 171 11.47 14.61 -15.36
N TRP A 172 10.56 14.02 -16.12
CA TRP A 172 10.33 12.58 -16.11
C TRP A 172 11.05 11.90 -17.26
N TYR A 173 11.54 10.69 -16.99
CA TYR A 173 12.19 9.86 -17.98
C TYR A 173 11.57 8.47 -17.94
N SER A 174 11.31 7.90 -19.12
CA SER A 174 11.01 6.49 -19.32
C SER A 174 12.30 5.72 -19.51
N PHE A 175 12.45 4.65 -18.75
CA PHE A 175 13.53 3.69 -18.81
C PHE A 175 12.93 2.36 -19.30
N ASP A 176 13.28 2.01 -20.53
CA ASP A 176 12.88 0.77 -21.20
C ASP A 176 14.17 0.04 -21.62
N ASP A 177 14.63 -0.87 -20.76
CA ASP A 177 15.92 -1.54 -20.87
C ASP A 177 17.10 -0.56 -21.10
N ALA A 178 17.67 -0.56 -22.31
CA ALA A 178 18.78 0.31 -22.70
C ALA A 178 18.32 1.69 -23.20
N GLU A 179 17.02 1.87 -23.45
CA GLU A 179 16.45 3.09 -23.99
C GLU A 179 15.96 4.01 -22.87
N ILE A 180 16.44 5.25 -22.91
CA ILE A 180 16.06 6.30 -21.95
C ILE A 180 15.50 7.47 -22.74
N THR A 181 14.25 7.84 -22.47
CA THR A 181 13.54 8.91 -23.16
C THR A 181 12.89 9.87 -22.18
N GLU A 182 13.02 11.17 -22.42
CA GLU A 182 12.30 12.17 -21.61
C GLU A 182 10.81 12.13 -21.97
N ILE A 183 9.94 12.14 -20.95
CA ILE A 183 8.48 12.09 -21.11
C ILE A 183 7.81 13.27 -20.39
N PRO A 184 6.70 13.81 -20.93
CA PRO A 184 5.95 14.86 -20.24
C PRO A 184 5.16 14.28 -19.05
N ASN A 185 4.81 15.14 -18.08
CA ASN A 185 3.99 14.75 -16.91
C ASN A 185 2.67 14.05 -17.31
N SER A 186 2.08 14.42 -18.44
CA SER A 186 0.83 13.81 -18.94
C SER A 186 0.99 12.34 -19.31
N SER A 187 2.18 11.91 -19.69
CA SER A 187 2.48 10.53 -20.08
C SER A 187 2.82 9.63 -18.89
N VAL A 188 3.03 10.22 -17.70
CA VAL A 188 3.32 9.45 -16.49
C VAL A 188 2.11 8.61 -16.07
N GLN A 189 0.89 9.09 -16.33
CA GLN A 189 -0.35 8.33 -16.09
C GLN A 189 -0.48 7.19 -17.10
N THR A 190 -0.45 5.96 -16.60
CA THR A 190 -0.60 4.76 -17.43
C THR A 190 -1.51 3.74 -16.75
N ASN A 191 -2.18 2.93 -17.56
CA ASN A 191 -2.95 1.79 -17.08
C ASN A 191 -2.08 0.55 -16.80
N THR A 192 -0.80 0.59 -17.21
CA THR A 192 0.20 -0.44 -16.93
C THR A 192 0.94 -0.21 -15.60
N ALA A 193 0.74 0.94 -14.94
CA ALA A 193 1.35 1.22 -13.65
C ALA A 193 1.05 0.10 -12.63
N TYR A 194 2.10 -0.45 -12.04
CA TYR A 194 2.07 -1.62 -11.17
C TYR A 194 2.59 -1.31 -9.76
N LEU A 195 3.72 -0.61 -9.65
CA LEU A 195 4.22 -0.03 -8.40
C LEU A 195 4.29 1.49 -8.52
N LEU A 196 3.89 2.20 -7.46
CA LEU A 196 3.99 3.65 -7.34
C LEU A 196 4.89 4.00 -6.16
N PHE A 197 5.93 4.79 -6.40
CA PHE A 197 6.89 5.28 -5.40
C PHE A 197 6.62 6.75 -5.12
N TYR A 198 6.34 7.06 -3.87
CA TYR A 198 5.93 8.36 -3.37
C TYR A 198 6.82 8.84 -2.24
#